data_AF-A0A661UP05-F1
#
_entry.id   AF-A0A661UP05-F1
#
_cell.length_a   1.000
_cell.length_b   1.000
_cell.length_c   1.000
_cell.angle_alpha   90.00
_cell.angle_beta   90.00
_cell.angle_gamma   90.00
#
_symmetry.space_group_name_H-M   'P 1'
#
loop_
_entity.id
_entity.type
_entity.pdbx_description
1 polymer ?
#
loop_
_entity_poly.entity_id
_entity_poly.type
_entity_poly.pdbx_seq_one_letter_code
_entity_poly.pdbx_strand_id
1 'polypeptide(L)'
;MENKISKIEECSEDFDSYIIPGFIDAHVHVESSMLTPVEFARTAILHGTVAVVTDPHEIANVLGIAGVNFMIENGKISPMKFYFSAPSCVPATPFETSGAKLGIAELDELLQRDEIKYLGEFMNYPGVIHDDEEVNAKL
;
A
#
# COMPACT_ATOMS: atom_id res chain seq x y z
N MET A 1 -6.79 2.83 -33.77
CA MET A 1 -6.27 3.48 -32.55
C MET A 1 -7.47 3.99 -31.76
N GLU A 2 -8.18 3.10 -31.10
CA GLU A 2 -9.25 3.45 -30.16
C GLU A 2 -8.58 3.81 -28.82
N ASN A 3 -9.12 4.76 -28.05
CA ASN A 3 -8.61 5.24 -26.74
C ASN A 3 -7.54 6.35 -26.75
N LYS A 4 -7.48 7.20 -27.79
CA LYS A 4 -6.70 8.45 -27.73
C LYS A 4 -7.62 9.65 -27.89
N ILE A 5 -7.28 10.75 -27.22
CA ILE A 5 -7.91 12.05 -27.45
C ILE A 5 -7.64 12.44 -28.91
N SER A 6 -8.70 12.54 -29.71
CA SER A 6 -8.61 12.88 -31.12
C SER A 6 -8.71 14.39 -31.40
N LYS A 7 -9.25 15.15 -30.44
CA LYS A 7 -9.45 16.59 -30.54
C LYS A 7 -9.55 17.23 -29.15
N ILE A 8 -9.04 18.44 -28.99
CA ILE A 8 -9.23 19.32 -27.83
C ILE A 8 -9.69 20.66 -28.40
N GLU A 9 -10.76 21.23 -27.84
CA GLU A 9 -11.30 22.53 -28.23
C GLU A 9 -11.41 23.42 -27.00
N GLU A 10 -11.00 24.67 -27.15
CA GLU A 10 -11.18 25.67 -26.11
C GLU A 10 -12.67 26.03 -26.01
N CYS A 11 -13.20 25.99 -24.79
CA CYS A 11 -14.60 26.31 -24.49
C CYS A 11 -14.62 27.51 -23.54
N SER A 12 -15.43 28.51 -23.86
CA SER A 12 -15.58 29.73 -23.07
C SER A 12 -16.78 29.69 -22.11
N GLU A 13 -17.37 28.51 -21.91
CA GLU A 13 -18.49 28.31 -20.98
C GLU A 13 -17.96 28.08 -19.56
N ASP A 14 -18.65 28.64 -18.57
CA ASP A 14 -18.38 28.39 -17.16
C ASP A 14 -19.11 27.11 -16.73
N PHE A 15 -18.38 26.20 -16.09
CA PHE A 15 -18.93 24.95 -15.55
C PHE A 15 -18.83 24.94 -14.02
N ASP A 16 -19.91 24.57 -13.34
CA ASP A 16 -19.96 24.44 -11.87
C ASP A 16 -19.28 23.16 -11.35
N SER A 17 -18.86 22.26 -12.24
CA SER A 17 -18.26 20.97 -11.89
C SER A 17 -17.20 20.53 -12.90
N TYR A 18 -16.29 19.66 -12.45
CA TYR A 18 -15.17 19.16 -13.25
C TYR A 18 -15.24 17.64 -13.35
N ILE A 19 -14.91 17.11 -14.53
CA ILE A 19 -14.64 15.70 -14.73
C ILE A 19 -13.13 15.51 -14.63
N ILE A 20 -12.71 14.71 -13.66
CA ILE A 20 -11.30 14.33 -13.47
C ILE A 20 -11.20 12.82 -13.32
N PRO A 21 -10.02 12.23 -13.59
CA PRO A 21 -9.74 10.85 -13.20
C PRO A 21 -9.91 10.69 -11.68
N GLY A 22 -10.31 9.49 -11.25
CA GLY A 22 -10.33 9.14 -9.83
C GLY A 22 -8.94 9.26 -9.19
N PHE A 23 -8.89 9.65 -7.92
CA PHE A 23 -7.64 9.83 -7.20
C PHE A 23 -6.98 8.49 -6.86
N ILE A 24 -5.65 8.50 -6.82
CA ILE A 24 -4.84 7.38 -6.33
C ILE A 24 -4.02 7.92 -5.16
N ASP A 25 -4.20 7.32 -3.98
CA ASP A 25 -3.31 7.61 -2.85
C ASP A 25 -2.00 6.83 -3.03
N ALA A 26 -0.88 7.56 -3.04
CA ALA A 26 0.43 7.00 -3.38
C ALA A 26 1.13 6.32 -2.21
N HIS A 27 0.69 6.55 -0.97
CA HIS A 27 1.19 5.85 0.22
C HIS A 27 0.24 6.06 1.39
N VAL A 28 -0.37 4.97 1.89
CA VAL A 28 -1.27 5.03 3.04
C VAL A 28 -1.21 3.75 3.88
N HIS A 29 -1.38 3.90 5.19
CA HIS A 29 -1.63 2.80 6.10
C HIS A 29 -3.12 2.77 6.43
N VAL A 30 -3.84 1.74 5.95
CA VAL A 30 -5.29 1.62 6.19
C VAL A 30 -5.57 1.51 7.69
N GLU A 31 -4.69 0.85 8.43
CA GLU A 31 -4.80 0.61 9.86
C GLU A 31 -4.89 1.91 10.68
N SER A 32 -4.24 2.98 10.23
CA SER A 32 -4.30 4.29 10.91
C SER A 32 -5.70 4.90 10.90
N SER A 33 -6.59 4.46 10.02
CA SER A 33 -8.00 4.83 10.01
C SER A 33 -8.85 4.08 11.02
N MET A 34 -8.29 3.06 11.68
CA MET A 34 -8.99 2.11 12.57
C MET A 34 -10.10 1.30 11.87
N LEU A 35 -10.02 1.17 10.54
CA LEU A 35 -10.97 0.43 9.72
C LEU A 35 -10.30 -0.78 9.06
N THR A 36 -11.11 -1.75 8.65
CA THR A 36 -10.68 -2.78 7.70
C THR A 36 -10.61 -2.19 6.28
N PRO A 37 -9.85 -2.81 5.36
CA PRO A 37 -9.76 -2.35 3.97
C PRO A 37 -11.11 -2.07 3.29
N VAL A 38 -12.11 -2.95 3.48
CA VAL A 38 -13.43 -2.77 2.88
C VAL A 38 -14.16 -1.53 3.43
N GLU A 39 -14.06 -1.26 4.74
CA GLU A 39 -14.69 -0.09 5.36
C GLU A 39 -13.95 1.21 5.07
N PHE A 40 -12.61 1.15 4.96
CA PHE A 40 -11.81 2.26 4.46
C PHE A 40 -12.25 2.62 3.03
N ALA A 41 -12.33 1.63 2.14
CA ALA A 41 -12.76 1.87 0.76
C ALA A 41 -14.19 2.43 0.68
N ARG A 42 -15.11 1.92 1.51
CA ARG A 42 -16.49 2.43 1.56
C ARG A 42 -16.54 3.93 1.85
N THR A 43 -15.62 4.44 2.65
CA THR A 43 -15.50 5.88 2.94
C THR A 43 -14.74 6.61 1.83
N ALA A 44 -13.54 6.15 1.46
CA ALA A 44 -12.65 6.85 0.54
C ALA A 44 -13.21 6.99 -0.89
N ILE A 45 -13.95 5.99 -1.39
CA ILE A 45 -14.59 6.04 -2.73
C ILE A 45 -15.59 7.20 -2.84
N LEU A 46 -16.29 7.54 -1.75
CA LEU A 46 -17.26 8.64 -1.74
C LEU A 46 -16.60 10.01 -2.00
N HIS A 47 -15.29 10.09 -1.82
CA HIS A 47 -14.47 11.29 -2.04
C HIS A 47 -13.62 11.20 -3.31
N GLY A 48 -13.85 10.20 -4.17
CA GLY A 48 -13.22 10.08 -5.48
C GLY A 48 -11.93 9.28 -5.53
N THR A 49 -11.46 8.73 -4.39
CA THR A 49 -10.28 7.84 -4.39
C THR A 49 -10.66 6.46 -4.90
N VAL A 50 -10.02 6.02 -5.98
CA VAL A 50 -10.32 4.75 -6.67
C VAL A 50 -9.25 3.68 -6.44
N ALA A 51 -8.08 4.07 -5.97
CA ALA A 51 -6.99 3.16 -5.64
C ALA A 51 -6.10 3.70 -4.53
N VAL A 52 -5.43 2.80 -3.83
CA VAL A 52 -4.42 3.12 -2.83
C VAL A 52 -3.20 2.22 -2.97
N VAL A 53 -2.04 2.80 -2.77
CA VAL A 53 -0.75 2.14 -2.59
C VAL A 53 -0.53 2.06 -1.09
N THR A 54 -0.62 0.85 -0.53
CA THR A 54 -0.80 0.69 0.92
C THR A 54 0.17 -0.30 1.53
N ASP A 55 0.75 0.09 2.67
CA ASP A 55 1.71 -0.72 3.40
C ASP A 55 1.10 -1.26 4.70
N PRO A 56 0.77 -2.57 4.78
CA PRO A 56 0.10 -3.17 5.93
C PRO A 56 1.09 -3.48 7.07
N HIS A 57 2.02 -2.56 7.34
CA HIS A 57 3.12 -2.79 8.27
C HIS A 57 2.67 -2.80 9.74
N GLU A 58 1.50 -2.23 10.07
CA GLU A 58 0.99 -2.18 11.43
C GLU A 58 0.44 -3.55 11.81
N ILE A 59 -0.41 -4.11 10.95
CA ILE A 59 -0.94 -5.45 11.19
C ILE A 59 0.15 -6.52 11.06
N ALA A 60 1.16 -6.30 10.23
CA ALA A 60 2.30 -7.21 10.11
C ALA A 60 3.15 -7.23 11.38
N ASN A 61 3.35 -6.09 12.05
CA ASN A 61 4.00 -6.05 13.36
C ASN A 61 3.26 -6.86 14.43
N VAL A 62 1.93 -7.02 14.31
CA VAL A 62 1.10 -7.75 15.27
C VAL A 62 0.93 -9.23 14.90
N LEU A 63 0.65 -9.54 13.63
CA LEU A 63 0.22 -10.87 13.16
C LEU A 63 1.11 -11.45 12.04
N GLY A 64 2.16 -10.75 11.61
CA GLY A 64 3.04 -11.17 10.53
C GLY A 64 2.30 -11.36 9.20
N ILE A 65 2.73 -12.36 8.42
CA ILE A 65 2.13 -12.70 7.12
C ILE A 65 0.62 -12.97 7.23
N ALA A 66 0.13 -13.54 8.33
CA ALA A 66 -1.29 -13.78 8.52
C ALA A 66 -2.10 -12.46 8.55
N GLY A 67 -1.53 -11.40 9.14
CA GLY A 67 -2.09 -10.05 9.12
C GLY A 67 -2.14 -9.46 7.72
N VAL A 68 -1.05 -9.59 6.97
CA VAL A 68 -0.98 -9.15 5.56
C VAL A 68 -2.03 -9.87 4.71
N ASN A 69 -2.17 -11.19 4.87
CA ASN A 69 -3.18 -11.99 4.17
C ASN A 69 -4.60 -11.52 4.49
N PHE A 70 -4.89 -11.22 5.76
CA PHE A 70 -6.19 -10.69 6.15
C PHE A 70 -6.50 -9.37 5.39
N MET A 71 -5.53 -8.46 5.29
CA MET A 71 -5.72 -7.19 4.58
C MET A 71 -5.98 -7.40 3.10
N ILE A 72 -5.21 -8.29 2.45
CA ILE A 72 -5.39 -8.64 1.04
C ILE A 72 -6.78 -9.23 0.80
N GLU A 73 -7.17 -10.24 1.56
CA GLU A 73 -8.46 -10.93 1.37
C GLU A 73 -9.64 -10.01 1.69
N ASN A 74 -9.51 -9.14 2.70
CA ASN A 74 -10.55 -8.16 3.00
C ASN A 74 -10.65 -7.08 1.89
N GLY A 75 -9.52 -6.64 1.35
CA GLY A 75 -9.46 -5.67 0.25
C GLY A 75 -10.13 -6.17 -1.03
N LYS A 76 -10.03 -7.48 -1.33
CA LYS A 76 -10.68 -8.12 -2.50
C LYS A 76 -12.21 -8.02 -2.50
N ILE A 77 -12.84 -7.71 -1.37
CA ILE A 77 -14.29 -7.55 -1.25
C ILE A 77 -14.75 -6.19 -1.83
N SER A 78 -13.84 -5.22 -1.93
CA SER A 78 -14.12 -3.86 -2.38
C SER A 78 -13.82 -3.66 -3.88
N PRO A 79 -14.52 -2.76 -4.59
CA PRO A 79 -14.14 -2.35 -5.94
C PRO A 79 -12.93 -1.39 -5.98
N MET A 80 -12.46 -0.87 -4.83
CA MET A 80 -11.23 -0.09 -4.74
C MET A 80 -10.02 -0.96 -5.06
N LYS A 81 -9.06 -0.43 -5.82
CA LYS A 81 -7.81 -1.13 -6.12
C LYS A 81 -6.83 -0.91 -4.97
N PHE A 82 -6.45 -2.00 -4.31
CA PHE A 82 -5.37 -1.99 -3.33
C PHE A 82 -4.10 -2.52 -3.98
N TYR A 83 -3.02 -1.75 -3.90
CA TYR A 83 -1.68 -2.15 -4.27
C TYR A 83 -0.89 -2.34 -2.98
N PHE A 84 -0.83 -3.58 -2.48
CA PHE A 84 -0.18 -3.89 -1.22
C PHE A 84 1.34 -4.02 -1.39
N SER A 85 2.10 -3.61 -0.37
CA SER A 85 3.53 -3.91 -0.24
C SER A 85 3.83 -5.07 0.70
N ALA A 86 5.04 -5.62 0.56
CA ALA A 86 5.67 -6.46 1.58
C ALA A 86 6.27 -5.57 2.70
N PRO A 87 5.81 -5.66 3.96
CA PRO A 87 6.31 -4.80 5.04
C PRO A 87 7.80 -5.06 5.34
N SER A 88 8.64 -4.04 5.18
CA SER A 88 10.11 -4.20 5.13
C SER A 88 10.78 -4.33 6.52
N CYS A 89 10.25 -3.60 7.52
CA CYS A 89 10.84 -3.40 8.84
C CYS A 89 9.88 -3.89 9.93
N VAL A 90 9.84 -5.22 10.13
CA VAL A 90 9.07 -5.86 11.19
C VAL A 90 9.99 -6.74 12.06
N PRO A 91 10.28 -6.37 13.33
CA PRO A 91 9.93 -5.11 13.98
C PRO A 91 10.59 -3.88 13.34
N ALA A 92 10.07 -2.68 13.64
CA ALA A 92 10.63 -1.43 13.17
C ALA A 92 11.99 -1.13 13.84
N THR A 93 12.16 -1.59 15.09
CA THR A 93 13.41 -1.44 15.86
C THR A 93 13.79 -2.72 16.60
N PRO A 94 15.09 -3.02 16.77
CA PRO A 94 15.52 -4.16 17.60
C PRO A 94 15.25 -3.95 19.10
N PHE A 95 14.85 -2.75 19.53
CA PHE A 95 14.62 -2.42 20.94
C PHE A 95 13.18 -2.67 21.42
N GLU A 96 12.28 -3.09 20.54
CA GLU A 96 10.87 -3.34 20.87
C GLU A 96 10.53 -4.84 20.88
N THR A 97 9.33 -5.15 21.37
CA THR A 97 8.73 -6.47 21.25
C THR A 97 7.54 -6.38 20.31
N SER A 98 7.62 -7.08 19.18
CA SER A 98 6.54 -7.20 18.20
C SER A 98 5.87 -8.58 18.28
N GLY A 99 4.67 -8.69 17.71
CA GLY A 99 3.96 -9.96 17.57
C GLY A 99 4.53 -10.86 16.47
N ALA A 100 5.33 -10.30 15.55
CA ALA A 100 6.00 -11.05 14.49
C ALA A 100 7.37 -10.45 14.12
N LYS A 101 8.17 -11.22 13.38
CA LYS A 101 9.41 -10.79 12.73
C LYS A 101 9.36 -11.22 11.27
N LEU A 102 9.67 -10.31 10.35
CA LEU A 102 9.80 -10.62 8.92
C LEU A 102 11.26 -10.45 8.49
N GLY A 103 11.91 -11.59 8.23
CA GLY A 103 13.25 -11.67 7.67
C GLY A 103 13.22 -11.75 6.14
N ILE A 104 14.34 -12.17 5.56
CA ILE A 104 14.51 -12.30 4.11
C ILE A 104 13.55 -13.34 3.54
N ALA A 105 13.43 -14.51 4.17
CA ALA A 105 12.58 -15.60 3.69
C ALA A 105 11.09 -15.20 3.66
N GLU A 106 10.61 -14.49 4.68
CA GLU A 106 9.23 -14.00 4.73
C GLU A 106 8.97 -12.91 3.68
N LEU A 107 9.94 -12.02 3.45
CA LEU A 107 9.85 -11.01 2.40
C LEU A 107 9.84 -11.63 1.01
N ASP A 108 10.71 -12.61 0.74
CA ASP A 108 10.73 -13.36 -0.51
C ASP A 108 9.40 -14.07 -0.75
N GLU A 109 8.81 -14.69 0.28
CA GLU A 109 7.48 -15.31 0.18
C GLU A 109 6.41 -14.29 -0.20
N LEU A 110 6.41 -13.11 0.43
CA LEU A 110 5.44 -12.06 0.15
C LEU A 110 5.62 -11.49 -1.26
N LEU A 111 6.85 -11.18 -1.66
CA LEU A 111 7.17 -10.58 -2.96
C LEU A 111 6.88 -11.51 -4.15
N GLN A 112 6.79 -12.82 -3.93
CA GLN A 112 6.37 -13.79 -4.95
C GLN A 112 4.85 -13.80 -5.21
N ARG A 113 4.05 -13.10 -4.40
CA ARG A 113 2.59 -13.09 -4.52
C ARG A 113 2.12 -12.03 -5.51
N ASP A 114 1.14 -12.38 -6.33
CA ASP A 114 0.58 -11.45 -7.31
C ASP A 114 -0.06 -10.22 -6.67
N GLU A 115 -0.57 -10.31 -5.43
CA GLU A 115 -1.20 -9.19 -4.73
C GLU A 115 -0.20 -8.19 -4.15
N ILE A 116 1.06 -8.61 -3.95
CA ILE A 116 2.14 -7.77 -3.44
C ILE A 116 2.89 -7.18 -4.64
N LYS A 117 3.06 -5.85 -4.66
CA LYS A 117 3.56 -5.14 -5.84
C LYS A 117 4.95 -4.55 -5.68
N TYR A 118 5.39 -4.34 -4.44
CA TYR A 118 6.65 -3.67 -4.11
C TYR A 118 7.04 -3.95 -2.66
N LEU A 119 8.29 -3.65 -2.32
CA LEU A 119 8.76 -3.60 -0.93
C LEU A 119 8.21 -2.33 -0.26
N GLY A 120 7.70 -2.47 0.96
CA GLY A 120 7.13 -1.37 1.75
C GLY A 120 8.18 -0.34 2.14
N GLU A 121 7.75 0.73 2.80
CA GLU A 121 8.67 1.82 3.16
C GLU A 121 9.81 1.30 4.03
N PHE A 122 11.05 1.67 3.68
CA PHE A 122 12.23 1.17 4.37
C PHE A 122 12.67 2.14 5.46
N MET A 123 12.15 1.93 6.66
CA MET A 123 12.38 2.85 7.79
C MET A 123 13.75 2.69 8.46
N ASN A 124 14.39 1.52 8.32
CA ASN A 124 15.76 1.30 8.79
C ASN A 124 16.79 1.95 7.85
N TYR A 125 16.63 3.25 7.60
CA TYR A 125 17.58 4.06 6.87
C TYR A 125 19.00 4.04 7.47
N PRO A 126 19.22 3.92 8.81
CA PRO A 126 20.56 3.81 9.35
C PRO A 126 21.28 2.57 8.84
N GLY A 127 20.62 1.42 8.75
CA GLY A 127 21.23 0.22 8.17
C GLY A 127 21.56 0.41 6.68
N VAL A 128 20.68 1.07 5.92
CA VAL A 128 20.92 1.34 4.48
C VAL A 128 22.17 2.20 4.29
N ILE A 129 22.29 3.33 5.00
CA ILE A 129 23.42 4.25 4.79
C ILE A 129 24.76 3.74 5.35
N HIS A 130 24.74 2.70 6.18
CA HIS A 130 25.94 2.07 6.73
C HIS A 130 26.27 0.72 6.08
N ASP A 131 25.61 0.38 4.97
CA ASP A 131 25.81 -0.87 4.24
C ASP A 131 25.64 -2.12 5.12
N ASP A 132 24.65 -2.12 6.02
CA ASP A 132 24.35 -3.26 6.86
C ASP A 132 23.95 -4.48 6.00
N GLU A 133 24.59 -5.62 6.26
CA GLU A 133 24.47 -6.82 5.41
C GLU A 133 23.06 -7.41 5.43
N GLU A 134 22.36 -7.39 6.58
CA GLU A 134 20.99 -7.90 6.69
C GLU A 134 20.00 -6.94 6.02
N VAL A 135 20.20 -5.63 6.16
CA VAL A 135 19.38 -4.62 5.48
C VAL A 135 19.54 -4.68 3.97
N ASN A 136 20.77 -4.76 3.47
CA ASN A 136 21.04 -4.84 2.04
C ASN A 136 20.48 -6.12 1.42
N ALA A 137 20.43 -7.22 2.16
CA ALA A 137 19.81 -8.46 1.70
C ALA A 137 18.28 -8.36 1.52
N LYS A 138 17.64 -7.31 2.05
CA LYS A 138 16.20 -7.05 1.89
C LYS A 138 15.87 -6.08 0.74
N LEU A 139 16.87 -5.44 0.13
CA LEU A 139 16.71 -4.47 -0.97
C LEU A 139 16.90 -5.11 -2.34
#